data_AF-G8S1K5-F1
#
_entry.id   AF-G8S1K5-F1
#
_cell.length_a   1.000
_cell.length_b   1.000
_cell.length_c   1.000
_cell.angle_alpha   90.00
_cell.angle_beta   90.00
_cell.angle_gamma   90.00
#
_symmetry.space_group_name_H-M   'P 1'
#
loop_
_entity.id
_entity.type
_entity.pdbx_description
1 polymer ?
#
loop_
_entity_poly.entity_id
_entity_poly.type
_entity_poly.pdbx_seq_one_letter_code
_entity_poly.pdbx_strand_id
1 'polypeptide(L)'
;MFHQHFLSAPGTDLGPLDSGERVLWKGRCAAAEYAFDEASSLPRWTLPEETEVLVTDRRVRYTYADESTVRNGELFWLWPQHLRVQPGNRDAGRTATVTQIQLVCNGPEGSFPALVFAGGDLATVGDADRLANVLRQAIARFRVENATEIGVAPAHARMLSRQVIGPEFTNYQGGAGQTVTLLGAVPVPAPEPAYPEPIYAEAVYDEPAYEEPVYREPVYEEPVRQEPAYQQPVSGMPISASRGYGERPGLAADAERAEQALRAEQDSRQAQPDLASRASSLAARIAGLVAGTDEDPFGRTANLSSYLNRPDDAASGR
;
A
#
# COMPACT_ATOMS: atom_id res chain seq x y z
N MET A 1 -20.21 -11.73 6.30
CA MET A 1 -20.31 -10.31 6.70
C MET A 1 -18.88 -9.78 6.82
N PHE A 2 -18.33 -9.28 5.72
CA PHE A 2 -16.97 -8.74 5.69
C PHE A 2 -17.06 -7.23 5.90
N HIS A 3 -17.09 -6.79 7.15
CA HIS A 3 -17.27 -5.38 7.49
C HIS A 3 -15.92 -4.64 7.37
N GLN A 4 -15.69 -3.91 6.29
CA GLN A 4 -14.59 -2.95 6.17
C GLN A 4 -14.99 -1.62 6.79
N HIS A 5 -14.34 -1.11 7.86
CA HIS A 5 -14.50 0.30 8.19
C HIS A 5 -13.21 0.97 8.71
N PHE A 6 -12.43 1.48 7.76
CA PHE A 6 -11.41 2.52 7.94
C PHE A 6 -12.00 3.93 8.13
N LEU A 7 -13.31 4.02 8.37
CA LEU A 7 -14.01 4.94 9.24
C LEU A 7 -15.42 4.37 9.30
N SER A 8 -15.96 4.21 10.49
CA SER A 8 -17.37 3.92 10.60
C SER A 8 -18.15 5.20 10.29
N ALA A 9 -19.37 5.07 9.76
CA ALA A 9 -20.24 6.23 9.61
C ALA A 9 -20.35 6.95 10.97
N PRO A 10 -20.38 8.30 11.02
CA PRO A 10 -20.51 9.02 12.27
C PRO A 10 -21.68 8.48 13.10
N GLY A 11 -21.45 8.22 14.39
CA GLY A 11 -22.46 7.63 15.28
C GLY A 11 -22.65 6.12 15.16
N THR A 12 -21.79 5.40 14.43
CA THR A 12 -21.77 3.93 14.47
C THR A 12 -21.42 3.45 15.87
N ASP A 13 -22.32 2.70 16.51
CA ASP A 13 -21.96 1.98 17.73
C ASP A 13 -21.21 0.71 17.35
N LEU A 14 -19.91 0.67 17.68
CA LEU A 14 -19.06 -0.50 17.48
C LEU A 14 -19.35 -1.61 18.52
N GLY A 15 -20.24 -1.35 19.49
CA GLY A 15 -20.62 -2.31 20.53
C GLY A 15 -19.49 -2.66 21.50
N PRO A 16 -19.74 -3.54 22.47
CA PRO A 16 -18.70 -4.06 23.36
C PRO A 16 -17.68 -4.91 22.58
N LEU A 17 -16.55 -5.22 23.23
CA LEU A 17 -15.64 -6.24 22.69
C LEU A 17 -16.33 -7.59 22.63
N ASP A 18 -15.94 -8.41 21.66
CA ASP A 18 -16.51 -9.73 21.49
C ASP A 18 -16.14 -10.62 22.68
N SER A 19 -16.98 -11.62 22.98
CA SER A 19 -16.65 -12.57 24.04
C SER A 19 -15.29 -13.25 23.78
N GLY A 20 -14.42 -13.23 24.79
CA GLY A 20 -13.07 -13.79 24.71
C GLY A 20 -12.04 -12.93 23.96
N GLU A 21 -12.40 -11.75 23.46
CA GLU A 21 -11.45 -10.78 22.90
C GLU A 21 -10.62 -10.17 24.02
N ARG A 22 -9.29 -10.25 23.91
CA ARG A 22 -8.37 -9.76 24.95
C ARG A 22 -7.72 -8.45 24.55
N VAL A 23 -7.73 -7.50 25.48
CA VAL A 23 -6.99 -6.24 25.33
C VAL A 23 -5.50 -6.50 25.55
N LEU A 24 -4.70 -6.10 24.56
CA LEU A 24 -3.23 -6.20 24.59
C LEU A 24 -2.58 -4.85 24.89
N TRP A 25 -3.19 -3.75 24.46
CA TRP A 25 -2.75 -2.40 24.76
C TRP A 25 -3.93 -1.42 24.70
N LYS A 26 -3.90 -0.41 25.56
CA LYS A 26 -4.83 0.73 25.56
C LYS A 26 -4.03 2.01 25.80
N GLY A 27 -4.29 3.04 25.03
CA GLY A 27 -3.71 4.37 25.22
C GLY A 27 -4.43 5.44 24.41
N ARG A 28 -3.89 6.65 24.42
CA ARG A 28 -4.38 7.79 23.63
C ARG A 28 -3.32 8.27 22.65
N CYS A 29 -3.65 8.34 21.38
CA CYS A 29 -2.77 8.84 20.34
C CYS A 29 -3.57 9.31 19.13
N ALA A 30 -3.00 10.19 18.32
CA ALA A 30 -3.62 10.65 17.09
C ALA A 30 -3.78 9.46 16.13
N ALA A 31 -4.89 9.42 15.42
CA ALA A 31 -5.19 8.41 14.41
C ALA A 31 -5.47 9.10 13.08
N ALA A 32 -5.00 8.54 11.98
CA ALA A 32 -5.24 9.07 10.65
C ALA A 32 -5.31 7.95 9.61
N GLU A 33 -6.07 8.15 8.55
CA GLU A 33 -5.98 7.30 7.35
C GLU A 33 -5.18 8.04 6.29
N TYR A 34 -4.21 7.34 5.73
CA TYR A 34 -3.50 7.76 4.53
C TYR A 34 -3.90 6.85 3.38
N ALA A 35 -3.99 7.38 2.18
CA ALA A 35 -3.99 6.58 0.97
C ALA A 35 -2.75 6.90 0.16
N PHE A 36 -1.98 5.86 -0.15
CA PHE A 36 -0.78 5.99 -0.96
C PHE A 36 -1.06 5.76 -2.47
N ASP A 37 -2.24 6.17 -2.94
CA ASP A 37 -2.69 6.09 -4.34
C ASP A 37 -2.22 7.31 -5.18
N GLU A 38 -2.01 8.48 -4.57
CA GLU A 38 -1.52 9.69 -5.23
C GLU A 38 -0.16 10.19 -4.70
N ALA A 39 0.57 10.93 -5.54
CA ALA A 39 1.89 11.49 -5.23
C ALA A 39 1.90 12.51 -4.07
N SER A 40 0.74 12.85 -3.50
CA SER A 40 0.61 13.59 -2.25
C SER A 40 0.03 12.71 -1.15
N SER A 41 0.87 12.32 -0.20
CA SER A 41 0.51 11.54 1.00
C SER A 41 -0.18 12.40 2.06
N LEU A 42 -1.20 13.17 1.68
CA LEU A 42 -2.04 13.86 2.65
C LEU A 42 -2.99 12.83 3.30
N PRO A 43 -3.23 12.92 4.61
CA PRO A 43 -4.19 12.05 5.25
C PRO A 43 -5.59 12.36 4.72
N ARG A 44 -6.39 11.31 4.45
CA ARG A 44 -7.81 11.41 4.10
C ARG A 44 -8.61 12.00 5.26
N TRP A 45 -8.23 11.65 6.48
CA TRP A 45 -8.76 12.22 7.72
C TRP A 45 -7.74 12.10 8.84
N THR A 46 -7.90 12.93 9.88
CA THR A 46 -7.09 12.90 11.10
C THR A 46 -7.98 13.07 12.33
N LEU A 47 -7.60 12.41 13.41
CA LEU A 47 -8.15 12.53 14.76
C LEU A 47 -7.02 12.96 15.70
N PRO A 48 -7.32 13.74 16.75
CA PRO A 48 -6.30 14.35 17.59
C PRO A 48 -5.71 13.36 18.61
N GLU A 49 -4.69 13.80 19.34
CA GLU A 49 -3.88 12.94 20.24
C GLU A 49 -4.67 12.34 21.42
N GLU A 50 -5.85 12.88 21.71
CA GLU A 50 -6.76 12.39 22.75
C GLU A 50 -7.60 11.18 22.32
N THR A 51 -7.52 10.75 21.05
CA THR A 51 -8.25 9.60 20.52
C THR A 51 -7.87 8.34 21.31
N GLU A 52 -8.86 7.66 21.91
CA GLU A 52 -8.63 6.38 22.56
C GLU A 52 -8.36 5.31 21.52
N VAL A 53 -7.25 4.59 21.66
CA VAL A 53 -6.87 3.47 20.81
C VAL A 53 -6.74 2.22 21.66
N LEU A 54 -7.40 1.16 21.21
CA LEU A 54 -7.50 -0.13 21.88
C LEU A 54 -7.03 -1.23 20.93
N VAL A 55 -5.92 -1.87 21.26
CA VAL A 55 -5.36 -2.98 20.51
C VAL A 55 -5.74 -4.28 21.20
N THR A 56 -6.41 -5.18 20.47
CA THR A 56 -6.82 -6.49 20.95
C THR A 56 -6.10 -7.60 20.21
N ASP A 57 -6.37 -8.85 20.58
CA ASP A 57 -5.90 -10.01 19.85
C ASP A 57 -6.63 -10.27 18.52
N ARG A 58 -7.63 -9.46 18.16
CA ARG A 58 -8.40 -9.59 16.90
C ARG A 58 -8.36 -8.36 15.99
N ARG A 59 -8.27 -7.16 16.58
CA ARG A 59 -8.36 -5.88 15.87
C ARG A 59 -7.74 -4.74 16.67
N VAL A 60 -7.57 -3.59 16.02
CA VAL A 60 -7.46 -2.30 16.72
C VAL A 60 -8.75 -1.52 16.53
N ARG A 61 -9.20 -0.89 17.61
CA ARG A 61 -10.33 0.04 17.62
C ARG A 61 -9.82 1.41 18.02
N TYR A 62 -10.36 2.46 17.41
CA TYR A 62 -10.10 3.83 17.81
C TYR A 62 -11.43 4.56 18.01
N THR A 63 -11.48 5.46 18.99
CA THR A 63 -12.67 6.23 19.32
C THR A 63 -12.26 7.61 19.79
N TYR A 64 -12.80 8.62 19.12
CA TYR A 64 -12.69 10.02 19.48
C TYR A 64 -14.10 10.58 19.63
N ALA A 65 -14.39 11.14 20.80
CA ALA A 65 -15.66 11.80 21.08
C ALA A 65 -15.39 13.28 21.34
N ASP A 66 -16.07 14.15 20.61
CA ASP A 66 -16.21 15.57 20.96
C ASP A 66 -17.59 15.84 21.57
N GLU A 67 -17.89 17.10 21.88
CA GLU A 67 -19.15 17.50 22.54
C GLU A 67 -20.42 17.11 21.74
N SER A 68 -20.29 16.83 20.44
CA SER A 68 -21.42 16.68 19.51
C SER A 68 -21.38 15.42 18.66
N THR A 69 -20.20 14.83 18.45
CA THR A 69 -19.98 13.72 17.52
C THR A 69 -19.00 12.71 18.08
N VAL A 70 -19.30 11.43 17.84
CA VAL A 70 -18.39 10.32 18.09
C VAL A 70 -17.90 9.81 16.75
N ARG A 71 -16.57 9.85 16.57
CA ARG A 71 -15.86 9.25 15.43
C ARG A 71 -15.13 8.02 15.91
N ASN A 72 -15.40 6.89 15.30
CA ASN A 72 -14.77 5.63 15.65
C ASN A 72 -14.52 4.78 14.39
N GLY A 73 -13.73 3.73 14.56
CA GLY A 73 -13.47 2.77 13.51
C GLY A 73 -12.67 1.59 14.04
N GLU A 74 -12.50 0.59 13.18
CA GLU A 74 -11.79 -0.63 13.54
C GLU A 74 -11.06 -1.25 12.36
N LEU A 75 -9.93 -1.88 12.68
CA LEU A 75 -9.05 -2.54 11.71
C LEU A 75 -8.74 -3.95 12.21
N PHE A 76 -9.20 -4.96 11.46
CA PHE A 76 -8.98 -6.37 11.78
C PHE A 76 -7.60 -6.85 11.32
N TRP A 77 -7.04 -7.82 12.05
CA TRP A 77 -5.73 -8.40 11.78
C TRP A 77 -5.62 -9.21 10.48
N LEU A 78 -6.75 -9.38 9.77
CA LEU A 78 -6.80 -9.96 8.44
C LEU A 78 -6.13 -9.09 7.37
N TRP A 79 -6.18 -7.75 7.50
CA TRP A 79 -5.90 -6.85 6.37
C TRP A 79 -4.48 -6.25 6.30
N PRO A 80 -3.79 -5.91 7.41
CA PRO A 80 -2.50 -5.23 7.32
C PRO A 80 -1.43 -6.10 6.63
N GLN A 81 -0.85 -5.62 5.53
CA GLN A 81 0.25 -6.28 4.83
C GLN A 81 1.62 -5.81 5.33
N HIS A 82 1.72 -4.57 5.80
CA HIS A 82 2.95 -4.01 6.34
C HIS A 82 2.68 -3.24 7.63
N LEU A 83 3.60 -3.39 8.57
CA LEU A 83 3.70 -2.53 9.75
C LEU A 83 5.01 -1.75 9.65
N ARG A 84 4.92 -0.44 9.64
CA ARG A 84 6.07 0.46 9.56
C ARG A 84 6.12 1.37 10.77
N VAL A 85 7.32 1.55 11.32
CA VAL A 85 7.62 2.59 12.30
C VAL A 85 8.51 3.61 11.62
N GLN A 86 8.06 4.85 11.56
CA GLN A 86 8.79 5.99 11.02
C GLN A 86 9.10 6.96 12.16
N PRO A 87 10.33 6.92 12.72
CA PRO A 87 10.78 7.89 13.71
C PRO A 87 10.73 9.29 13.12
N GLY A 88 10.23 10.24 13.89
CA GLY A 88 10.26 11.62 13.45
C GLY A 88 11.69 12.17 13.38
N ASN A 89 11.91 13.17 12.54
CA ASN A 89 13.21 13.82 12.41
C ASN A 89 13.40 14.90 13.48
N ARG A 90 14.64 15.11 13.90
CA ARG A 90 15.04 16.29 14.69
C ARG A 90 15.70 17.27 13.74
N ASP A 91 14.94 18.20 13.18
CA ASP A 91 15.53 19.36 12.52
C ASP A 91 16.08 20.32 13.58
N ALA A 92 17.35 20.70 13.46
CA ALA A 92 17.99 21.63 14.39
C ALA A 92 17.22 22.96 14.43
N GLY A 93 16.52 23.21 15.54
CA GLY A 93 15.73 24.43 15.76
C GLY A 93 14.20 24.27 15.63
N ARG A 94 13.68 23.07 15.33
CA ARG A 94 12.23 22.77 15.38
C ARG A 94 11.95 21.63 16.36
N THR A 95 10.75 21.61 16.92
CA THR A 95 10.25 20.44 17.65
C THR A 95 10.34 19.23 16.72
N ALA A 96 10.88 18.13 17.24
CA ALA A 96 11.03 16.90 16.47
C ALA A 96 9.67 16.50 15.88
N THR A 97 9.63 16.03 14.63
CA THR A 97 8.39 15.47 14.11
C THR A 97 8.02 14.25 14.94
N VAL A 98 6.72 13.95 14.99
CA VAL A 98 6.21 12.87 15.82
C VAL A 98 6.52 11.53 15.16
N THR A 99 6.85 10.51 15.96
CA THR A 99 7.02 9.16 15.45
C THR A 99 5.68 8.59 15.00
N GLN A 100 5.66 8.00 13.81
CA GLN A 100 4.45 7.44 13.20
C GLN A 100 4.54 5.92 13.13
N ILE A 101 3.46 5.24 13.49
CA ILE A 101 3.25 3.82 13.25
C ILE A 101 2.22 3.68 12.14
N GLN A 102 2.52 2.97 11.06
CA GLN A 102 1.66 2.83 9.89
C GLN A 102 1.30 1.36 9.66
N LEU A 103 0.00 1.04 9.68
CA LEU A 103 -0.57 -0.26 9.32
C LEU A 103 -1.10 -0.18 7.89
N VAL A 104 -0.29 -0.58 6.92
CA VAL A 104 -0.62 -0.51 5.49
C VAL A 104 -1.39 -1.75 5.09
N CYS A 105 -2.52 -1.58 4.42
CA CYS A 105 -3.36 -2.65 3.89
C CYS A 105 -3.28 -2.70 2.35
N ASN A 106 -3.58 -3.87 1.77
CA ASN A 106 -3.72 -4.01 0.33
C ASN A 106 -5.15 -3.62 -0.07
N GLY A 107 -5.35 -2.40 -0.57
CA GLY A 107 -6.63 -1.83 -0.93
C GLY A 107 -7.14 -2.28 -2.31
N PRO A 108 -8.40 -1.96 -2.66
CA PRO A 108 -8.92 -2.16 -4.00
C PRO A 108 -8.17 -1.28 -5.02
N GLU A 109 -8.19 -1.69 -6.29
CA GLU A 109 -7.68 -0.90 -7.43
C GLU A 109 -6.19 -0.51 -7.31
N GLY A 110 -5.39 -1.26 -6.54
CA GLY A 110 -3.98 -0.96 -6.33
C GLY A 110 -3.71 0.17 -5.33
N SER A 111 -4.71 0.59 -4.57
CA SER A 111 -4.55 1.53 -3.46
C SER A 111 -3.91 0.85 -2.25
N PHE A 112 -3.21 1.64 -1.42
CA PHE A 112 -2.62 1.17 -0.17
C PHE A 112 -3.07 2.04 0.99
N PRO A 113 -4.30 1.86 1.50
CA PRO A 113 -4.77 2.60 2.66
C PRO A 113 -3.95 2.19 3.89
N ALA A 114 -3.62 3.16 4.74
CA ALA A 114 -2.85 2.93 5.95
C ALA A 114 -3.44 3.62 7.17
N LEU A 115 -3.60 2.87 8.26
CA LEU A 115 -3.97 3.43 9.56
C LEU A 115 -2.69 3.89 10.23
N VAL A 116 -2.64 5.17 10.58
CA VAL A 116 -1.44 5.79 11.15
C VAL A 116 -1.73 6.26 12.56
N PHE A 117 -0.87 5.86 13.50
CA PHE A 117 -0.89 6.31 14.89
C PHE A 117 0.35 7.16 15.19
N ALA A 118 0.16 8.28 15.90
CA ALA A 118 1.24 9.17 16.29
C ALA A 118 0.86 9.99 17.53
N GLY A 119 1.83 10.49 18.29
CA GLY A 119 1.59 11.47 19.36
C GLY A 119 0.89 10.87 20.58
N GLY A 120 0.50 11.72 21.54
CA GLY A 120 -0.06 11.29 22.82
C GLY A 120 0.88 10.34 23.57
N ASP A 121 0.39 9.15 23.91
CA ASP A 121 1.17 8.09 24.58
C ASP A 121 2.31 7.53 23.70
N LEU A 122 2.40 7.92 22.42
CA LEU A 122 3.49 7.60 21.50
C LEU A 122 4.53 8.74 21.41
N ALA A 123 4.73 9.47 22.51
CA ALA A 123 5.60 10.64 22.58
C ALA A 123 7.07 10.34 22.25
N THR A 124 7.56 9.13 22.55
CA THR A 124 8.93 8.71 22.25
C THR A 124 8.99 7.60 21.21
N VAL A 125 10.12 7.48 20.52
CA VAL A 125 10.38 6.36 19.60
C VAL A 125 10.27 5.01 20.32
N GLY A 126 10.68 4.93 21.59
CA GLY A 126 10.57 3.71 22.38
C GLY A 126 9.11 3.33 22.73
N ASP A 127 8.23 4.31 22.95
CA ASP A 127 6.79 4.06 23.11
C ASP A 127 6.18 3.51 21.82
N ALA A 128 6.56 4.11 20.69
CA ALA A 128 6.11 3.66 19.38
C ALA A 128 6.61 2.25 19.05
N ASP A 129 7.87 1.93 19.35
CA ASP A 129 8.44 0.60 19.16
C ASP A 129 7.72 -0.45 20.01
N ARG A 130 7.38 -0.12 21.27
CA ARG A 130 6.60 -1.01 22.14
C ARG A 130 5.23 -1.32 21.53
N LEU A 131 4.49 -0.31 21.11
CA LEU A 131 3.18 -0.51 20.47
C LEU A 131 3.31 -1.29 19.14
N ALA A 132 4.32 -0.97 18.33
CA ALA A 132 4.57 -1.69 17.08
C ALA A 132 4.89 -3.17 17.32
N ASN A 133 5.62 -3.50 18.39
CA ASN A 133 5.85 -4.88 18.79
C ASN A 133 4.55 -5.57 19.23
N VAL A 134 3.68 -4.91 20.00
CA VAL A 134 2.36 -5.45 20.36
C VAL A 134 1.53 -5.72 19.11
N LEU A 135 1.45 -4.76 18.18
CA LEU A 135 0.72 -4.91 16.92
C LEU A 135 1.25 -6.08 16.07
N ARG A 136 2.58 -6.15 15.88
CA ARG A 136 3.23 -7.26 15.17
C ARG A 136 2.86 -8.61 15.77
N GLN A 137 2.99 -8.73 17.10
CA GLN A 137 2.72 -9.98 17.82
C GLN A 137 1.24 -10.35 17.72
N ALA A 138 0.33 -9.39 17.90
CA ALA A 138 -1.11 -9.58 17.80
C ALA A 138 -1.50 -10.10 16.41
N ILE A 139 -1.03 -9.43 15.35
CA ILE A 139 -1.34 -9.80 13.96
C ILE A 139 -0.74 -11.17 13.62
N ALA A 140 0.53 -11.40 13.97
CA ALA A 140 1.20 -12.67 13.70
C ALA A 140 0.50 -13.83 14.42
N ARG A 141 0.16 -13.67 15.70
CA ARG A 141 -0.53 -14.69 16.49
C ARG A 141 -1.91 -14.98 15.94
N PHE A 142 -2.70 -13.95 15.67
CA PHE A 142 -4.03 -14.09 15.08
C PHE A 142 -3.97 -14.89 13.77
N ARG A 143 -3.02 -14.58 12.88
CA ARG A 143 -2.90 -15.27 11.59
C ARG A 143 -2.36 -16.68 11.69
N VAL A 144 -1.55 -16.99 12.70
CA VAL A 144 -1.11 -18.38 12.97
C VAL A 144 -2.28 -19.20 13.50
N GLU A 145 -3.06 -18.66 14.44
CA GLU A 145 -4.22 -19.35 15.02
C GLU A 145 -5.33 -19.59 13.97
N ASN A 146 -5.50 -18.66 13.01
CA ASN A 146 -6.52 -18.74 11.96
C ASN A 146 -5.96 -19.14 10.58
N ALA A 147 -4.74 -19.69 10.52
CA ALA A 147 -4.01 -19.91 9.26
C ALA A 147 -4.80 -20.75 8.24
N THR A 148 -5.48 -21.79 8.71
CA THR A 148 -6.28 -22.70 7.88
C THR A 148 -7.51 -22.01 7.30
N GLU A 149 -8.15 -21.15 8.07
CA GLU A 149 -9.39 -20.45 7.69
C GLU A 149 -9.12 -19.35 6.67
N ILE A 150 -8.01 -18.63 6.83
CA ILE A 150 -7.63 -17.52 5.94
C ILE A 150 -6.74 -17.99 4.76
N GLY A 151 -6.49 -19.30 4.64
CA GLY A 151 -5.76 -19.89 3.52
C GLY A 151 -4.25 -19.62 3.51
N VAL A 152 -3.62 -19.40 4.66
CA VAL A 152 -2.17 -19.20 4.74
C VAL A 152 -1.43 -20.52 4.48
N ALA A 153 -0.54 -20.52 3.48
CA ALA A 153 0.32 -21.67 3.21
C ALA A 153 1.15 -22.08 4.45
N PRO A 154 1.40 -23.38 4.72
CA PRO A 154 2.14 -23.83 5.89
C PRO A 154 3.54 -23.21 6.03
N ALA A 155 4.21 -22.91 4.92
CA ALA A 155 5.51 -22.22 4.92
C ALA A 155 5.38 -20.78 5.48
N HIS A 156 4.36 -20.04 5.05
CA HIS A 156 4.07 -18.69 5.54
C HIS A 156 3.64 -18.72 7.02
N ALA A 157 2.87 -19.71 7.46
CA ALA A 157 2.50 -19.87 8.87
C ALA A 157 3.73 -20.10 9.78
N ARG A 158 4.73 -20.86 9.31
CA ARG A 158 6.02 -21.03 10.02
C ARG A 158 6.81 -19.72 10.08
N MET A 159 6.78 -18.91 9.02
CA MET A 159 7.41 -17.58 9.02
C MET A 159 6.70 -16.63 9.98
N LEU A 160 5.37 -16.61 10.01
CA LEU A 160 4.57 -15.83 10.96
C LEU A 160 4.81 -16.25 12.40
N SER A 161 4.95 -17.55 12.67
CA SER A 161 5.29 -18.06 14.01
C SER A 161 6.61 -17.47 14.52
N ARG A 162 7.59 -17.29 13.63
CA ARG A 162 8.83 -16.57 13.99
C ARG A 162 8.59 -15.10 14.27
N GLN A 163 7.62 -14.46 13.62
CA GLN A 163 7.24 -13.07 13.90
C GLN A 163 6.42 -12.89 15.19
N VAL A 164 5.99 -13.96 15.87
CA VAL A 164 5.41 -13.83 17.23
C VAL A 164 6.51 -13.54 18.25
N ILE A 165 7.71 -14.10 18.07
CA ILE A 165 8.86 -13.94 18.98
C ILE A 165 10.00 -13.13 18.33
N GLY A 166 9.81 -12.79 17.05
CA GLY A 166 10.84 -12.28 16.16
C GLY A 166 11.41 -10.93 16.57
N PRO A 167 12.43 -10.46 15.83
CA PRO A 167 13.19 -9.28 16.19
C PRO A 167 12.24 -8.11 16.46
N GLU A 168 12.50 -7.43 17.56
CA GLU A 168 11.71 -6.31 17.99
C GLU A 168 12.03 -5.07 17.16
N PHE A 169 11.05 -4.18 17.04
CA PHE A 169 11.32 -2.83 16.59
C PHE A 169 12.29 -2.16 17.56
N THR A 170 13.37 -1.60 17.01
CA THR A 170 14.43 -0.89 17.73
C THR A 170 14.87 0.28 16.86
N ASN A 171 14.19 1.40 17.03
CA ASN A 171 14.43 2.61 16.28
C ASN A 171 15.10 3.68 17.15
N TYR A 172 15.62 4.71 16.50
CA TYR A 172 16.12 5.91 17.16
C TYR A 172 15.59 7.14 16.44
N GLN A 173 15.52 8.27 17.17
CA GLN A 173 14.99 9.53 16.64
C GLN A 173 15.80 9.98 15.42
N GLY A 174 15.11 10.32 14.32
CA GLY A 174 15.73 10.71 13.05
C GLY A 174 16.32 9.55 12.24
N GLY A 175 16.16 8.30 12.68
CA GLY A 175 16.53 7.13 11.90
C GLY A 175 15.59 6.88 10.71
N ALA A 176 16.01 6.01 9.79
CA ALA A 176 15.23 5.66 8.59
C ALA A 176 13.90 4.94 8.91
N GLY A 177 13.76 4.42 10.13
CA GLY A 177 12.63 3.58 10.54
C GLY A 177 12.80 2.12 10.13
N GLN A 178 11.82 1.30 10.51
CA GLN A 178 11.78 -0.13 10.24
C GLN A 178 10.42 -0.50 9.67
N THR A 179 10.41 -1.45 8.73
CA THR A 179 9.19 -2.01 8.14
C THR A 179 9.22 -3.52 8.24
N VAL A 180 8.11 -4.12 8.65
CA VAL A 180 7.91 -5.57 8.70
C VAL A 180 6.75 -5.94 7.78
N THR A 181 6.98 -6.93 6.92
CA THR A 181 5.93 -7.55 6.12
C THR A 181 5.19 -8.59 6.93
N LEU A 182 3.87 -8.48 6.97
CA LEU A 182 2.95 -9.36 7.67
C LEU A 182 2.32 -10.31 6.65
N LEU A 183 2.76 -11.56 6.61
CA LEU A 183 2.29 -12.56 5.65
C LEU A 183 0.83 -12.97 5.92
N GLY A 184 0.14 -13.46 4.90
CA GLY A 184 -1.25 -13.91 5.02
C GLY A 184 -2.26 -12.77 5.14
N ALA A 185 -1.90 -11.57 4.66
CA ALA A 185 -2.85 -10.46 4.54
C ALA A 185 -3.89 -10.78 3.44
N VAL A 186 -5.15 -10.57 3.78
CA VAL A 186 -6.27 -10.68 2.83
C VAL A 186 -6.49 -9.31 2.19
N PRO A 187 -6.62 -9.22 0.85
CA PRO A 187 -6.95 -7.97 0.19
C PRO A 187 -8.23 -7.37 0.77
N VAL A 188 -8.20 -6.07 0.98
CA VAL A 188 -9.36 -5.30 1.42
C VAL A 188 -10.33 -5.23 0.24
N PRO A 189 -11.58 -5.72 0.38
CA PRO A 189 -12.52 -5.75 -0.73
C PRO A 189 -12.85 -4.33 -1.22
N ALA A 190 -13.32 -4.22 -2.47
CA ALA A 190 -13.89 -2.96 -2.93
C ALA A 190 -15.26 -2.76 -2.25
N PRO A 191 -15.64 -1.53 -1.86
CA PRO A 191 -17.01 -1.27 -1.45
C PRO A 191 -17.95 -1.65 -2.61
N GLU A 192 -18.97 -2.45 -2.32
CA GLU A 192 -19.99 -2.79 -3.32
C GLU A 192 -20.66 -1.49 -3.82
N PRO A 193 -20.89 -1.34 -5.13
CA PRO A 193 -21.58 -0.17 -5.65
C PRO A 193 -22.98 -0.12 -5.03
N ALA A 194 -23.24 0.92 -4.24
CA ALA A 194 -24.58 1.23 -3.75
C ALA A 194 -25.43 1.66 -4.96
N TYR A 195 -26.09 0.71 -5.61
CA TYR A 195 -27.19 1.03 -6.50
C TYR A 195 -28.32 1.60 -5.64
N PRO A 196 -28.76 2.86 -5.84
CA PRO A 196 -30.02 3.28 -5.24
C PRO A 196 -31.10 2.35 -5.79
N GLU A 197 -31.81 1.65 -4.90
CA GLU A 197 -33.03 0.95 -5.33
C GLU A 197 -33.91 1.99 -6.02
N PRO A 198 -34.34 1.75 -7.28
CA PRO A 198 -35.26 2.66 -7.92
C PRO A 198 -36.53 2.69 -7.08
N ILE A 199 -36.80 3.84 -6.48
CA ILE A 199 -38.08 4.11 -5.84
C ILE A 199 -39.09 4.05 -6.97
N TYR A 200 -39.81 2.93 -7.09
CA TYR A 200 -40.98 2.85 -7.95
C TYR A 200 -42.03 3.77 -7.34
N ALA A 201 -42.10 5.01 -7.84
CA ALA A 201 -43.31 5.78 -7.70
C ALA A 201 -44.40 5.01 -8.46
N GLU A 202 -45.42 4.51 -7.74
CA GLU A 202 -46.63 4.03 -8.39
C GLU A 202 -47.16 5.18 -9.25
N ALA A 203 -47.04 5.04 -10.56
CA ALA A 203 -47.65 5.97 -11.49
C ALA A 203 -49.17 5.83 -11.32
N VAL A 204 -49.78 6.82 -10.67
CA VAL A 204 -51.24 6.98 -10.68
C VAL A 204 -51.63 7.25 -12.12
N TYR A 205 -52.22 6.25 -12.77
CA TYR A 205 -52.78 6.38 -14.10
C TYR A 205 -54.08 7.20 -14.00
N ASP A 206 -54.05 8.44 -14.49
CA ASP A 206 -55.28 9.14 -14.88
C ASP A 206 -55.74 8.56 -16.22
N GLU A 207 -56.94 7.97 -16.24
CA GLU A 207 -57.58 7.51 -17.48
C GLU A 207 -57.90 8.71 -18.38
N PRO A 208 -57.36 8.78 -19.62
CA PRO A 208 -57.77 9.82 -20.55
C PRO A 208 -59.20 9.54 -21.06
N ALA A 209 -60.09 10.52 -20.90
CA ALA A 209 -61.41 10.50 -21.52
C ALA A 209 -61.28 10.52 -23.05
N TYR A 210 -61.81 9.49 -23.70
CA TYR A 210 -61.79 9.32 -25.15
C TYR A 210 -62.89 10.19 -25.78
N GLU A 211 -62.51 11.15 -26.64
CA GLU A 211 -63.43 11.77 -27.61
C GLU A 211 -63.27 11.07 -28.97
N GLU A 212 -64.37 10.61 -29.55
CA GLU A 212 -64.38 9.95 -30.87
C GLU A 212 -64.12 10.96 -32.01
N PRO A 213 -63.09 10.79 -32.84
CA PRO A 213 -62.92 11.60 -34.04
C PRO A 213 -63.86 11.13 -35.17
N VAL A 214 -64.59 12.08 -35.75
CA VAL A 214 -65.47 11.90 -36.92
C VAL A 214 -64.62 11.65 -38.17
N TYR A 215 -64.79 10.47 -38.79
CA TYR A 215 -64.12 10.08 -40.02
C TYR A 215 -64.61 10.88 -41.24
N ARG A 216 -63.67 11.40 -42.05
CA ARG A 216 -63.89 11.76 -43.47
C ARG A 216 -63.08 10.79 -44.33
N GLU A 217 -63.74 10.13 -45.28
CA GLU A 217 -63.10 9.24 -46.25
C GLU A 217 -62.26 10.02 -47.27
N PRO A 218 -60.97 9.69 -47.45
CA PRO A 218 -60.22 10.08 -48.64
C PRO A 218 -60.41 9.06 -49.78
N VAL A 219 -60.57 9.59 -50.99
CA VAL A 219 -60.75 8.86 -52.26
C VAL A 219 -59.44 8.17 -52.67
N TYR A 220 -59.53 6.90 -53.07
CA TYR A 220 -58.42 6.07 -53.53
C TYR A 220 -58.08 6.34 -55.01
N GLU A 221 -56.80 6.55 -55.33
CA GLU A 221 -56.25 6.34 -56.67
C GLU A 221 -55.32 5.11 -56.65
N GLU A 222 -55.46 4.20 -57.62
CA GLU A 222 -54.64 3.00 -57.76
C GLU A 222 -53.28 3.31 -58.41
N PRO A 223 -52.14 2.97 -57.77
CA PRO A 223 -50.86 2.93 -58.48
C PRO A 223 -50.67 1.59 -59.21
N VAL A 224 -50.34 1.70 -60.50
CA VAL A 224 -49.99 0.59 -61.41
C VAL A 224 -48.71 -0.12 -60.94
N ARG A 225 -48.79 -1.45 -60.78
CA ARG A 225 -47.65 -2.32 -60.42
C ARG A 225 -46.64 -2.43 -61.58
N GLN A 226 -45.36 -2.24 -61.28
CA GLN A 226 -44.25 -2.77 -62.09
C GLN A 226 -43.54 -3.87 -61.28
N GLU A 227 -43.35 -5.04 -61.88
CA GLU A 227 -42.65 -6.18 -61.30
C GLU A 227 -41.13 -5.94 -61.30
N PRO A 228 -40.41 -6.14 -60.18
CA PRO A 228 -38.95 -6.16 -60.19
C PRO A 228 -38.42 -7.51 -60.68
N ALA A 229 -37.53 -7.46 -61.68
CA ALA A 229 -36.74 -8.60 -62.14
C ALA A 229 -35.65 -8.96 -61.12
N TYR A 230 -35.54 -10.24 -60.79
CA TYR A 230 -34.53 -10.82 -59.90
C TYR A 230 -33.15 -10.86 -60.57
N GLN A 231 -32.10 -10.44 -59.85
CA GLN A 231 -30.71 -10.85 -60.11
C GLN A 231 -30.08 -11.39 -58.82
N GLN A 232 -29.53 -12.60 -58.90
CA GLN A 232 -28.88 -13.30 -57.79
C GLN A 232 -27.53 -12.63 -57.44
N PRO A 233 -27.20 -12.42 -56.16
CA PRO A 233 -25.86 -12.01 -55.77
C PRO A 233 -24.91 -13.22 -55.79
N VAL A 234 -23.83 -13.07 -56.56
CA VAL A 234 -22.70 -14.00 -56.65
C VAL A 234 -21.83 -13.90 -55.39
N SER A 235 -21.45 -15.06 -54.87
CA SER A 235 -20.52 -15.24 -53.76
C SER A 235 -19.13 -14.69 -54.07
N GLY A 236 -18.66 -13.73 -53.27
CA GLY A 236 -17.30 -13.21 -53.32
C GLY A 236 -16.57 -13.52 -52.01
N MET A 237 -15.65 -14.49 -52.03
CA MET A 237 -14.67 -14.67 -50.97
C MET A 237 -13.77 -13.41 -50.90
N PRO A 238 -13.46 -12.87 -49.71
CA PRO A 238 -12.56 -11.73 -49.62
C PRO A 238 -11.13 -12.19 -49.92
N ILE A 239 -10.66 -11.74 -51.08
CA ILE A 239 -9.27 -11.86 -51.51
C ILE A 239 -8.45 -10.86 -50.69
N SER A 240 -7.38 -11.36 -50.09
CA SER A 240 -6.37 -10.59 -49.34
C SER A 240 -5.79 -9.46 -50.20
N ALA A 241 -6.29 -8.25 -49.99
CA ALA A 241 -5.69 -7.04 -50.52
C ALA A 241 -4.82 -6.39 -49.44
N SER A 242 -3.53 -6.30 -49.76
CA SER A 242 -2.51 -5.46 -49.15
C SER A 242 -3.09 -4.10 -48.73
N ARG A 243 -3.18 -3.84 -47.42
CA ARG A 243 -3.62 -2.56 -46.86
C ARG A 243 -2.37 -1.79 -46.42
N GLY A 244 -2.06 -0.76 -47.20
CA GLY A 244 -1.04 0.22 -46.87
C GLY A 244 -1.34 0.93 -45.55
N TYR A 245 -0.24 1.40 -44.96
CA TYR A 245 -0.12 2.27 -43.80
C TYR A 245 -1.29 3.25 -43.63
N GLY A 246 -2.06 3.05 -42.56
CA GLY A 246 -2.93 4.04 -41.95
C GLY A 246 -2.60 4.07 -40.46
N GLU A 247 -2.28 5.26 -39.98
CA GLU A 247 -1.79 5.61 -38.65
C GLU A 247 -2.43 4.79 -37.52
N ARG A 248 -1.60 4.04 -36.78
CA ARG A 248 -1.99 3.48 -35.49
C ARG A 248 -1.85 4.62 -34.47
N PRO A 249 -2.95 5.11 -33.86
CA PRO A 249 -2.85 6.16 -32.85
C PRO A 249 -1.90 5.68 -31.74
N GLY A 250 -0.89 6.50 -31.42
CA GLY A 250 0.11 6.18 -30.39
C GLY A 250 1.48 5.72 -30.88
N LEU A 251 1.69 5.53 -32.19
CA LEU A 251 3.01 5.11 -32.71
C LEU A 251 4.12 6.14 -32.42
N ALA A 252 3.79 7.44 -32.42
CA ALA A 252 4.69 8.50 -31.98
C ALA A 252 4.97 8.44 -30.47
N ALA A 253 3.95 8.17 -29.65
CA ALA A 253 4.11 8.03 -28.19
C ALA A 253 4.93 6.78 -27.81
N ASP A 254 4.78 5.69 -28.56
CA ASP A 254 5.57 4.47 -28.37
C ASP A 254 7.04 4.68 -28.80
N ALA A 255 7.30 5.49 -29.84
CA ALA A 255 8.65 5.89 -30.23
C ALA A 255 9.32 6.75 -29.13
N GLU A 256 8.61 7.74 -28.58
CA GLU A 256 9.11 8.56 -27.48
C GLU A 256 9.39 7.74 -26.21
N ARG A 257 8.51 6.79 -25.88
CA ARG A 257 8.71 5.86 -24.75
C ARG A 257 9.94 4.98 -24.97
N ALA A 258 10.16 4.51 -26.20
CA ALA A 258 11.33 3.71 -26.55
C ALA A 258 12.64 4.52 -26.46
N GLU A 259 12.63 5.78 -26.88
CA GLU A 259 13.78 6.69 -26.75
C GLU A 259 14.11 7.00 -25.29
N GLN A 260 13.09 7.24 -24.45
CA GLN A 260 13.29 7.45 -23.01
C GLN A 260 13.89 6.21 -22.32
N ALA A 261 13.42 5.02 -22.67
CA ALA A 261 13.98 3.77 -22.15
C ALA A 261 15.45 3.59 -22.54
N LEU A 262 15.80 3.88 -23.80
CA LEU A 262 17.20 3.81 -24.26
C LEU A 262 18.10 4.81 -23.52
N ARG A 263 17.60 6.01 -23.24
CA ARG A 263 18.34 7.04 -22.49
C ARG A 263 18.59 6.62 -21.06
N ALA A 264 17.58 6.05 -20.38
CA ALA A 264 17.73 5.52 -19.03
C ALA A 264 18.74 4.36 -18.96
N GLU A 265 18.78 3.49 -19.98
CA GLU A 265 19.81 2.45 -20.08
C GLU A 265 21.21 3.04 -20.26
N GLN A 266 21.36 4.08 -21.08
CA GLN A 266 22.66 4.76 -21.26
C GLN A 266 23.11 5.47 -19.98
N ASP A 267 22.20 6.14 -19.29
CA ASP A 267 22.47 6.82 -18.02
C ASP A 267 22.85 5.81 -16.93
N SER A 268 22.20 4.66 -16.85
CA SER A 268 22.59 3.61 -15.90
C SER A 268 23.98 3.01 -16.20
N ARG A 269 24.38 2.96 -17.48
CA ARG A 269 25.73 2.50 -17.89
C ARG A 269 26.82 3.55 -17.64
N GLN A 270 26.48 4.85 -17.68
CA GLN A 270 27.43 5.94 -17.49
C GLN A 270 27.41 6.54 -16.07
N ALA A 271 26.41 6.20 -15.26
CA ALA A 271 26.29 6.64 -13.88
C ALA A 271 27.55 6.23 -13.11
N GLN A 272 28.32 7.22 -12.68
CA GLN A 272 29.42 6.98 -11.76
C GLN A 272 28.85 6.39 -10.46
N PRO A 273 29.53 5.40 -9.85
CA PRO A 273 29.09 4.85 -8.58
C PRO A 273 28.96 5.99 -7.57
N ASP A 274 27.79 6.03 -6.92
CA ASP A 274 27.45 7.02 -5.92
C ASP A 274 28.40 6.93 -4.72
N LEU A 275 28.37 7.95 -3.86
CA LEU A 275 29.26 8.05 -2.70
C LEU A 275 29.13 6.82 -1.77
N ALA A 276 27.94 6.24 -1.66
CA ALA A 276 27.68 5.03 -0.87
C ALA A 276 28.34 3.78 -1.48
N SER A 277 28.28 3.60 -2.81
CA SER A 277 28.97 2.50 -3.50
C SER A 277 30.49 2.63 -3.43
N ARG A 278 31.01 3.86 -3.50
CA ARG A 278 32.45 4.13 -3.32
C ARG A 278 32.90 3.86 -1.88
N ALA A 279 32.11 4.28 -0.89
CA ALA A 279 32.38 4.01 0.52
C ALA A 279 32.34 2.50 0.82
N SER A 280 31.38 1.77 0.24
CA SER A 280 31.28 0.31 0.39
C SER A 280 32.48 -0.41 -0.23
N SER A 281 32.90 0.01 -1.42
CA SER A 281 34.09 -0.56 -2.08
C SER A 281 35.38 -0.27 -1.30
N LEU A 282 35.51 0.93 -0.73
CA LEU A 282 36.63 1.31 0.13
C LEU A 282 36.62 0.52 1.45
N ALA A 283 35.45 0.34 2.08
CA ALA A 283 35.30 -0.46 3.28
C ALA A 283 35.67 -1.94 3.05
N ALA A 284 35.26 -2.52 1.92
CA ALA A 284 35.65 -3.88 1.53
C ALA A 284 37.18 -4.02 1.35
N ARG A 285 37.83 -3.01 0.76
CA ARG A 285 39.29 -3.00 0.57
C ARG A 285 40.05 -2.88 1.89
N ILE A 286 39.56 -2.03 2.81
CA ILE A 286 40.11 -1.90 4.16
C ILE A 286 39.91 -3.21 4.94
N ALA A 287 38.75 -3.85 4.82
CA ALA A 287 38.50 -5.13 5.46
C ALA A 287 39.45 -6.23 4.96
N GLY A 288 39.75 -6.29 3.65
CA GLY A 288 40.76 -7.21 3.09
C GLY A 288 42.18 -6.95 3.60
N LEU A 289 42.56 -5.68 3.73
CA LEU A 289 43.86 -5.26 4.28
C LEU A 289 44.01 -5.60 5.77
N VAL A 290 42.91 -5.55 6.53
CA VAL A 290 42.86 -5.91 7.96
C VAL A 290 42.81 -7.44 8.15
N ALA A 291 42.14 -8.16 7.25
CA ALA A 291 42.03 -9.62 7.29
C ALA A 291 43.28 -10.35 6.74
N GLY A 292 44.20 -9.62 6.10
CA GLY A 292 45.47 -10.16 5.61
C GLY A 292 45.35 -11.06 4.39
N THR A 293 44.33 -10.85 3.56
CA THR A 293 44.01 -11.72 2.41
C THR A 293 44.48 -11.20 1.06
N ASP A 294 45.13 -10.03 1.00
CA ASP A 294 45.76 -9.56 -0.24
C ASP A 294 47.19 -10.12 -0.35
N GLU A 295 47.33 -11.24 -1.06
CA GLU A 295 48.62 -11.67 -1.59
C GLU A 295 48.99 -10.77 -2.78
N ASP A 296 50.00 -9.93 -2.59
CA ASP A 296 50.65 -9.21 -3.68
C ASP A 296 51.24 -10.23 -4.67
N PRO A 297 51.36 -9.95 -6.00
CA PRO A 297 51.94 -10.86 -6.99
C PRO A 297 53.40 -11.27 -6.72
N PHE A 298 54.03 -10.66 -5.71
CA PHE A 298 55.39 -10.92 -5.25
C PHE A 298 55.45 -11.65 -3.89
N GLY A 299 54.33 -12.20 -3.40
CA GLY A 299 54.29 -13.12 -2.25
C GLY A 299 54.65 -12.47 -0.90
N ARG A 300 54.41 -11.17 -0.73
CA ARG A 300 54.59 -10.48 0.55
C ARG A 300 53.23 -10.12 1.14
N THR A 301 52.90 -10.72 2.29
CA THR A 301 51.71 -10.37 3.08
C THR A 301 51.91 -8.99 3.71
N ALA A 302 51.26 -7.97 3.17
CA ALA A 302 51.27 -6.62 3.73
C ALA A 302 50.23 -6.48 4.86
N ASN A 303 50.47 -7.16 5.99
CA ASN A 303 49.64 -7.02 7.18
C ASN A 303 49.99 -5.74 7.94
N LEU A 304 49.03 -4.83 8.13
CA LEU A 304 49.18 -3.60 8.94
C LEU A 304 49.64 -3.88 10.39
N SER A 305 49.33 -5.05 10.92
CA SER A 305 49.79 -5.54 12.22
C SER A 305 51.31 -5.77 12.29
N SER A 306 52.01 -5.83 11.16
CA SER A 306 53.49 -5.84 11.13
C SER A 306 54.10 -4.43 11.22
N TYR A 307 53.39 -3.40 10.78
CA TYR A 307 53.83 -2.01 10.87
C TYR A 307 53.58 -1.41 12.26
N LEU A 308 52.49 -1.81 12.93
CA LEU A 308 52.16 -1.33 14.28
C LEU A 308 52.96 -2.01 15.40
N ASN A 309 53.52 -3.20 15.15
CA ASN A 309 54.35 -3.95 16.12
C ASN A 309 55.85 -3.72 15.97
N ARG A 310 56.29 -2.67 15.25
CA ARG A 310 57.70 -2.33 15.19
C ARG A 310 58.07 -1.57 16.48
N PRO A 311 58.90 -2.12 17.37
CA PRO A 311 59.36 -1.36 18.53
C PRO A 311 60.18 -0.16 18.06
N ASP A 312 59.95 0.98 18.70
CA ASP A 312 60.74 2.20 18.54
C ASP A 312 62.21 1.92 18.92
N ASP A 313 63.06 1.63 17.93
CA ASP A 313 64.51 1.67 18.12
C ASP A 313 64.96 3.13 18.12
N ALA A 314 64.79 3.77 19.27
CA ALA A 314 65.53 4.96 19.66
C ALA A 314 66.75 4.56 20.51
N ALA A 315 67.93 4.82 19.94
CA ALA A 315 69.19 5.16 20.61
C ALA A 315 70.03 4.05 21.32
N SER A 316 71.13 3.68 20.67
CA SER A 316 72.48 3.54 21.26
C SER A 316 73.48 3.53 20.08
N GLY A 317 74.52 4.36 19.98
CA GLY A 317 75.29 5.02 21.02
C GLY A 317 76.64 4.34 21.26
N ARG A 318 77.45 4.13 20.21
CA ARG A 318 78.94 4.22 20.17
C ARG A 318 79.49 3.85 18.80
#